data_AF-A0AAD5DB91-F1
#
_entry.id   AF-A0AAD5DB91-F1
#
_cell.length_a   1.000
_cell.length_b   1.000
_cell.length_c   1.000
_cell.angle_alpha   90.00
_cell.angle_beta   90.00
_cell.angle_gamma   90.00
#
_symmetry.space_group_name_H-M   'P 1'
#
loop_
_entity.id
_entity.type
_entity.pdbx_description
1 polymer ?
#
loop_
_entity_poly.entity_id
_entity_poly.type
_entity_poly.pdbx_seq_one_letter_code
_entity_poly.pdbx_strand_id
1 'polypeptide(L)' 'MYFVSNLAQYNLQGCVKRVQADETGHKHCTGQYFDYWHCVDKCVAPRLFAKLK' A
#
# COMPACT_ATOMS: atom_id res chain seq x y z
N MET A 1 3.25 -10.07 11.64
CA MET A 1 2.44 -9.59 10.49
C MET A 1 2.07 -8.12 10.62
N TYR A 2 1.52 -7.66 11.75
CA TYR A 2 1.20 -6.23 12.01
C TYR A 2 2.36 -5.25 11.80
N PHE A 3 3.59 -5.67 12.07
CA PHE A 3 4.79 -4.85 11.85
C PHE A 3 5.05 -4.55 10.36
N VAL A 4 4.77 -5.51 9.47
CA VAL A 4 4.98 -5.37 8.02
C VAL A 4 3.94 -4.46 7.38
N SER A 5 2.67 -4.57 7.80
CA SER A 5 1.60 -3.69 7.33
C SER A 5 1.82 -2.23 7.74
N ASN A 6 2.34 -1.98 8.96
CA ASN A 6 2.67 -0.63 9.40
C ASN A 6 3.84 -0.03 8.61
N LEU A 7 4.83 -0.84 8.23
CA LEU A 7 5.95 -0.38 7.40
C LEU A 7 5.51 -0.03 5.98
N ALA A 8 4.67 -0.87 5.34
CA ALA A 8 4.16 -0.59 4.00
C ALA A 8 3.30 0.69 3.97
N GLN A 9 2.47 0.89 5.00
CA GLN A 9 1.69 2.12 5.17
C GLN A 9 2.58 3.35 5.37
N TYR A 10 3.62 3.25 6.21
CA TYR A 10 4.58 4.34 6.42
C TYR A 10 5.29 4.73 5.11
N ASN A 11 5.75 3.74 4.35
CA ASN A 11 6.39 3.95 3.05
C ASN A 11 5.44 4.61 2.04
N LEU A 12 4.17 4.20 2.01
CA LEU A 12 3.15 4.81 1.15
C LEU A 12 2.91 6.28 1.54
N GLN A 13 2.76 6.58 2.83
CA GLN A 13 2.59 7.95 3.32
C GLN A 13 3.79 8.86 2.99
N GLY A 14 5.01 8.34 3.14
CA GLY A 14 6.23 9.05 2.73
C GLY A 14 6.26 9.34 1.23
N CYS A 15 5.84 8.36 0.41
CA CYS A 15 5.74 8.55 -1.03
C CYS A 15 4.71 9.64 -1.41
N VAL A 16 3.54 9.67 -0.76
CA VAL A 16 2.49 10.68 -1.04
C VAL A 16 3.04 12.09 -0.82
N LYS A 17 3.77 12.34 0.27
CA LYS A 17 4.39 13.65 0.52
C LYS A 17 5.39 14.05 -0.57
N ARG A 18 6.15 13.09 -1.10
CA ARG A 18 7.10 13.31 -2.21
C ARG A 18 6.39 13.68 -3.51
N VAL A 19 5.23 13.06 -3.79
CA VAL A 19 4.44 13.35 -5.00
C VAL A 19 3.66 14.67 -4.87
N GLN A 20 3.22 15.04 -3.66
CA GLN A 20 2.54 16.33 -3.42
C GLN A 20 3.43 17.54 -3.75
N ALA A 21 4.74 17.41 -3.55
CA ALA A 21 5.72 18.43 -3.92
C ALA A 21 6.16 18.35 -5.40
N ASP A 22 5.45 17.59 -6.25
CA ASP A 22 5.79 17.44 -7.66
C ASP A 22 4.98 18.40 -8.54
N GLU A 23 5.69 19.30 -9.23
CA GLU A 23 5.09 20.23 -10.18
C GLU A 23 5.08 19.66 -11.61
N THR A 24 5.83 18.58 -11.87
CA THR A 24 5.98 17.97 -13.20
C THR A 24 4.86 16.98 -13.54
N GLY A 25 4.20 16.42 -12.52
CA GLY A 25 3.20 15.36 -12.68
C GLY A 25 3.77 13.98 -13.04
N HIS A 26 5.09 13.82 -13.06
CA HIS A 26 5.76 12.56 -13.44
C HIS A 26 6.02 11.63 -12.25
N LYS A 27 5.95 12.12 -11.01
CA LYS A 27 6.17 11.29 -9.82
C LYS A 27 4.89 10.55 -9.45
N HIS A 28 5.03 9.25 -9.21
CA HIS A 28 3.93 8.39 -8.78
C HIS A 28 4.33 7.52 -7.58
N CYS A 29 3.31 6.99 -6.90
CA CYS A 29 3.44 6.04 -5.80
C CYS A 29 2.97 4.63 -6.15
N THR A 30 2.80 4.34 -7.44
CA THR A 30 2.21 3.08 -7.92
C THR A 30 2.93 1.85 -7.36
N GLY A 31 4.26 1.85 -7.31
CA GLY A 31 5.03 0.77 -6.69
C GLY A 31 4.72 0.60 -5.20
N GLN A 32 4.81 1.69 -4.42
CA GLN A 32 4.52 1.66 -2.98
C GLN A 32 3.05 1.30 -2.69
N TYR A 33 2.13 1.71 -3.57
CA TYR A 33 0.73 1.36 -3.50
C TYR A 33 0.53 -0.13 -3.70
N PHE A 34 1.23 -0.74 -4.68
CA PHE A 34 1.20 -2.19 -4.88
C PHE A 34 1.83 -2.96 -3.72
N ASP A 35 2.91 -2.46 -3.11
CA ASP A 35 3.49 -3.09 -1.92
C ASP A 35 2.51 -3.10 -0.73
N TYR A 36 1.83 -1.97 -0.52
CA TYR A 36 0.78 -1.86 0.50
C TYR A 36 -0.40 -2.81 0.21
N TRP A 37 -0.91 -2.78 -1.03
CA TRP A 37 -2.02 -3.64 -1.43
C TRP A 37 -1.67 -5.13 -1.31
N HIS A 38 -0.47 -5.52 -1.74
CA HIS A 38 0.01 -6.90 -1.59
C HIS A 38 0.02 -7.34 -0.12
N CYS A 39 0.43 -6.45 0.80
CA CYS A 39 0.37 -6.73 2.22
C CYS A 39 -1.08 -6.91 2.72
N VAL A 40 -2.01 -6.09 2.25
CA VAL A 40 -3.44 -6.19 2.57
C VAL A 40 -4.00 -7.51 2.04
N ASP A 41 -3.82 -7.80 0.76
CA ASP A 41 -4.29 -9.02 0.11
C ASP A 41 -3.81 -10.28 0.82
N LYS A 42 -2.51 -10.36 1.12
CA LYS A 42 -1.91 -11.50 1.81
C LYS A 42 -2.56 -11.76 3.18
N CYS A 43 -3.07 -10.72 3.84
CA CYS A 43 -3.74 -10.84 5.14
C CYS A 43 -5.24 -11.12 5.01
N VAL A 44 -5.90 -10.38 4.12
CA VAL A 44 -7.36 -10.30 4.04
C VAL A 44 -7.92 -11.40 3.16
N ALA A 45 -7.28 -11.74 2.04
CA ALA A 45 -7.80 -12.68 1.06
C ALA A 45 -8.20 -14.04 1.67
N PRO A 46 -7.38 -14.72 2.49
CA PRO A 46 -7.77 -16.01 3.07
C PRO A 46 -9.01 -15.93 3.98
N ARG A 47 -9.18 -14.80 4.68
CA ARG A 47 -10.29 -14.58 5.63
C ARG A 47 -11.56 -14.12 4.92
N LEU A 48 -11.40 -13.34 3.86
CA LEU A 48 -12.49 -12.80 3.08
C LEU A 48 -13.11 -13.91 2.22
N PHE A 49 -12.29 -14.66 1.49
CA PHE A 49 -12.77 -15.75 0.63
C PHE A 49 -13.39 -16.91 1.42
N ALA A 50 -13.02 -17.10 2.69
CA ALA A 50 -13.72 -18.07 3.57
C ALA A 50 -15.17 -17.67 3.87
N LYS A 51 -15.58 -16.41 3.65
CA LYS A 51 -16.92 -15.89 3.94
C LYS A 51 -17.75 -15.62 2.68
N LEU A 52 -17.11 -15.61 1.52
CA LEU A 52 -17.78 -15.40 0.24
C LEU A 52 -18.31 -16.75 -0.27
N LYS A 53 -19.54 -16.74 -0.80
CA LYS A 53 -20.22 -17.91 -1.40
C LYS A 53 -19.84 -18.08 -2.86
#